data_AF-A0A8J2WNN7-F1
#
_entry.id   AF-A0A8J2WNN7-F1
#
_cell.length_a   1.000
_cell.length_b   1.000
_cell.length_c   1.000
_cell.angle_alpha   90.00
_cell.angle_beta   90.00
_cell.angle_gamma   90.00
#
_symmetry.space_group_name_H-M   'P 1'
#
loop_
_entity.id
_entity.type
_entity.pdbx_description
1 polymer ?
#
loop_
_entity_poly.entity_id
_entity_poly.type
_entity_poly.pdbx_seq_one_letter_code
_entity_poly.pdbx_strand_id
1 'polypeptide(L)'
;MDSEWHPWVGSVAGAMLVGLSGLVPLLVFPDPAKLKSPSTTTPLEQSPSFKLLLSFAVGGLLGDVFLHLLPEAWHLIRLGNDSNRGQVQLGMWLIAGLFAFALLERLLSSTAEAAEDSESSGELSQEDEDSDTQNNNDPCDKKRQEKRKNSIKRKNSAPSSQLSLLNPFHGMSSKQVTGYLNLLANGIDNFTHGLAVAGSFLVSTRVGLLTTAAILLHEIPHEVADFAILLRAGFGRWDAAKAQLGTATIGIAGAMTALISNGSDLADGRITSWILPFTAGGFLHIALVTVVPELLEESHPKQSFLQFLFVLAGIVATASVSLIVD
;
A
#
# COMPACT_ATOMS: atom_id res chain seq x y z
N MET A 1 -4.57 27.01 -36.32
CA MET A 1 -5.56 26.23 -35.54
C MET A 1 -4.82 25.22 -34.67
N ASP A 2 -3.71 25.62 -34.04
CA ASP A 2 -2.62 24.68 -33.71
C ASP A 2 -2.15 24.70 -32.24
N SER A 3 -3.00 25.01 -31.26
CA SER A 3 -2.53 25.15 -29.87
C SER A 3 -3.33 24.45 -28.75
N GLU A 4 -4.47 23.81 -29.02
CA GLU A 4 -5.29 23.22 -27.95
C GLU A 4 -5.01 21.74 -27.65
N TRP A 5 -4.49 20.97 -28.60
CA TRP A 5 -4.22 19.54 -28.39
C TRP A 5 -2.92 19.24 -27.65
N HIS A 6 -1.99 20.19 -27.67
CA HIS A 6 -0.64 19.99 -27.13
C HIS A 6 -0.61 19.80 -25.61
N PRO A 7 -1.42 20.53 -24.80
CA PRO A 7 -1.52 20.29 -23.37
C PRO A 7 -2.17 18.94 -23.06
N TRP A 8 -3.27 18.58 -23.73
CA TRP A 8 -3.96 17.30 -23.48
C TRP A 8 -3.07 16.09 -23.72
N VAL A 9 -2.39 16.05 -24.87
CA VAL A 9 -1.48 14.96 -25.21
C VAL A 9 -0.28 14.95 -24.27
N GLY A 10 0.31 16.11 -23.97
CA GLY A 10 1.44 16.24 -23.05
C GLY A 10 1.10 15.77 -21.63
N SER A 11 -0.05 16.18 -21.10
CA SER A 11 -0.53 15.83 -19.77
C SER A 11 -0.75 14.32 -19.61
N VAL A 12 -1.46 13.71 -20.56
CA VAL A 12 -1.72 12.26 -20.51
C VAL A 12 -0.44 11.47 -20.70
N ALA A 13 0.40 11.85 -21.69
CA ALA A 13 1.67 11.18 -21.92
C ALA A 13 2.63 11.31 -20.71
N GLY A 14 2.67 12.49 -20.09
CA GLY A 14 3.48 12.74 -18.89
C GLY A 14 2.99 11.93 -17.70
N ALA A 15 1.68 11.91 -17.43
CA ALA A 15 1.10 11.09 -16.36
C ALA A 15 1.32 9.59 -16.58
N MET A 16 1.20 9.12 -17.83
CA MET A 16 1.53 7.75 -18.19
C MET A 16 3.01 7.44 -17.96
N LEU A 17 3.91 8.37 -18.32
CA LEU A 17 5.35 8.18 -18.14
C LEU A 17 5.71 8.08 -16.65
N VAL A 18 5.14 8.96 -15.82
CA VAL A 18 5.27 8.89 -14.34
C VAL A 18 4.82 7.54 -13.83
N GLY A 19 3.60 7.11 -14.17
CA GLY A 19 3.08 5.82 -13.70
C GLY A 19 3.82 4.59 -14.26
N LEU A 20 4.53 4.70 -15.39
CA LEU A 20 5.40 3.63 -15.90
C LEU A 20 6.67 3.45 -15.04
N SER A 21 7.02 4.43 -14.20
CA SER A 21 8.16 4.30 -13.29
C SER A 21 7.96 3.18 -12.25
N GLY A 22 6.71 2.79 -11.94
CA GLY A 22 6.37 1.59 -11.17
C GLY A 22 6.88 0.27 -11.76
N LEU A 23 7.40 0.25 -13.00
CA LEU A 23 8.10 -0.90 -13.57
C LEU A 23 9.61 -0.92 -13.27
N VAL A 24 10.20 0.22 -12.90
CA VAL A 24 11.64 0.34 -12.57
C VAL A 24 12.07 -0.60 -11.45
N PRO A 25 11.28 -0.85 -10.38
CA PRO A 25 11.64 -1.81 -9.36
C PRO A 25 11.96 -3.22 -9.89
N LEU A 26 11.36 -3.66 -11.01
CA LEU A 26 11.68 -4.95 -11.63
C LEU A 26 13.14 -5.06 -12.10
N LEU A 27 13.82 -3.94 -12.34
CA LEU A 27 15.24 -3.91 -12.70
C LEU A 27 16.13 -4.01 -11.47
N VAL A 28 15.66 -3.50 -10.33
CA VAL A 28 16.37 -3.46 -9.04
C VAL A 28 16.23 -4.79 -8.29
N PHE A 29 15.05 -5.43 -8.38
CA PHE A 29 14.73 -6.68 -7.68
C PHE A 29 14.88 -7.90 -8.60
N PRO A 30 16.00 -8.63 -8.54
CA PRO A 30 16.16 -9.88 -9.29
C PRO A 30 15.15 -10.93 -8.84
N ASP A 31 14.78 -11.81 -9.78
CA ASP A 31 13.76 -12.84 -9.54
C ASP A 31 14.13 -13.73 -8.34
N PRO A 32 13.31 -13.78 -7.27
CA PRO A 32 13.57 -14.65 -6.14
C PRO A 32 13.63 -16.14 -6.54
N ALA A 33 13.00 -16.54 -7.66
CA ALA A 33 13.13 -17.88 -8.20
C ALA A 33 14.55 -18.21 -8.72
N LYS A 34 15.35 -17.19 -9.08
CA LYS A 34 16.77 -17.33 -9.44
C LYS A 34 17.70 -17.30 -8.23
N LEU A 35 17.20 -16.91 -7.06
CA LEU A 35 17.95 -16.86 -5.79
C LEU A 35 17.75 -18.12 -4.93
N LYS A 36 17.04 -19.15 -5.43
CA LYS A 36 17.00 -20.48 -4.81
C LYS A 36 18.41 -21.12 -4.82
N SER A 37 19.19 -20.81 -3.80
CA SER A 37 20.27 -21.70 -3.35
C SER A 37 19.62 -22.99 -2.82
N PRO A 38 20.15 -24.20 -3.11
CA PRO A 38 19.55 -25.47 -2.70
C PRO A 38 19.48 -25.71 -1.18
N SER A 39 19.95 -24.77 -0.34
CA SER A 39 20.24 -25.06 1.08
C SER A 39 19.81 -23.99 2.09
N THR A 40 18.82 -23.14 1.82
CA THR A 40 18.33 -22.20 2.86
C THR A 40 16.84 -21.93 2.74
N THR A 41 16.04 -22.68 3.48
CA THR A 41 14.60 -22.49 3.72
C THR A 41 14.36 -21.35 4.73
N THR A 42 14.84 -20.15 4.43
CA THR A 42 14.38 -18.93 5.11
C THR A 42 13.36 -18.24 4.22
N PRO A 43 12.15 -17.94 4.70
CA PRO A 43 11.21 -17.08 3.96
C PRO A 43 11.92 -15.80 3.51
N LEU A 44 11.66 -15.31 2.29
CA LEU A 44 12.26 -14.08 1.73
C LEU A 44 12.20 -12.89 2.71
N GLU A 45 11.11 -12.84 3.48
CA GLU A 45 10.83 -11.87 4.52
C GLU A 45 11.89 -11.83 5.64
N GLN A 46 12.49 -12.97 5.98
CA GLN A 46 13.52 -13.08 7.05
C GLN A 46 14.94 -12.86 6.52
N SER A 47 15.10 -12.59 5.23
CA SER A 47 16.42 -12.33 4.65
C SER A 47 16.96 -10.99 5.17
N PRO A 48 18.22 -10.94 5.66
CA PRO A 48 18.83 -9.68 6.10
C PRO A 48 18.84 -8.63 4.99
N SER A 49 19.02 -9.03 3.73
CA SER A 49 18.97 -8.13 2.58
C SER A 49 17.57 -7.53 2.37
N PHE A 50 16.52 -8.29 2.68
CA PHE A 50 15.14 -7.81 2.57
C PHE A 50 14.80 -6.80 3.67
N LYS A 51 15.24 -7.05 4.91
CA LYS A 51 15.09 -6.06 5.99
C LYS A 51 15.83 -4.74 5.72
N LEU A 52 17.01 -4.81 5.10
CA LEU A 52 17.74 -3.60 4.67
C LEU A 52 16.98 -2.84 3.59
N LEU A 53 16.38 -3.57 2.64
CA LEU A 53 15.54 -2.95 1.64
C LEU A 53 14.30 -2.29 2.24
N LEU A 54 13.64 -2.97 3.18
CA LEU A 54 12.49 -2.43 3.89
C LEU A 54 12.87 -1.18 4.71
N SER A 55 14.09 -1.17 5.27
CA SER A 55 14.64 0.00 5.95
C SER A 55 14.83 1.18 4.99
N PHE A 56 15.36 0.92 3.79
CA PHE A 56 15.42 1.93 2.72
C PHE A 56 14.03 2.43 2.33
N ALA A 57 13.03 1.54 2.25
CA ALA A 57 11.67 1.90 1.92
C ALA A 57 11.04 2.84 2.96
N VAL A 58 11.22 2.54 4.26
CA VAL A 58 10.80 3.43 5.35
C VAL A 58 11.49 4.78 5.26
N GLY A 59 12.81 4.79 5.00
CA GLY A 59 13.56 6.02 4.80
C GLY A 59 13.04 6.86 3.63
N GLY A 60 12.73 6.22 2.51
CA GLY A 60 12.18 6.86 1.32
C GLY A 60 10.81 7.49 1.59
N LEU A 61 9.88 6.75 2.22
CA LEU A 61 8.55 7.25 2.61
C LEU A 61 8.63 8.42 3.58
N LEU A 62 9.48 8.32 4.62
CA LEU A 62 9.66 9.43 5.57
C LEU A 62 10.32 10.64 4.90
N GLY A 63 11.30 10.41 4.02
CA GLY A 63 11.93 11.44 3.21
C GLY A 63 10.89 12.18 2.35
N ASP A 64 10.00 11.45 1.69
CA ASP A 64 8.95 12.02 0.86
C ASP A 64 7.98 12.90 1.66
N VAL A 65 7.46 12.36 2.77
CA VAL A 65 6.58 13.10 3.68
C VAL A 65 7.20 14.41 4.14
N PHE A 66 8.43 14.37 4.66
CA PHE A 66 9.03 15.53 5.33
C PHE A 66 9.75 16.50 4.40
N LEU A 67 10.28 16.03 3.27
CA LEU A 67 11.11 16.84 2.37
C LEU A 67 10.40 17.22 1.07
N HIS A 68 9.27 16.58 0.75
CA HIS A 68 8.49 16.88 -0.44
C HIS A 68 7.04 17.28 -0.12
N LEU A 69 6.23 16.36 0.40
CA LEU A 69 4.78 16.58 0.56
C LEU A 69 4.44 17.72 1.53
N LEU A 70 5.06 17.74 2.71
CA LEU A 70 4.78 18.77 3.71
C LEU A 70 5.30 20.16 3.31
N PRO A 71 6.54 20.33 2.81
CA PRO A 71 7.00 21.60 2.28
C PRO A 71 6.13 22.14 1.14
N GLU A 72 5.71 21.28 0.20
CA GLU A 72 4.86 21.68 -0.92
C GLU A 72 3.47 22.11 -0.45
N ALA A 73 2.84 21.32 0.43
CA ALA A 73 1.57 21.68 1.04
C ALA A 73 1.64 23.04 1.77
N TRP A 74 2.77 23.30 2.44
CA TRP A 74 3.00 24.57 3.13
C TRP A 74 3.16 25.74 2.15
N HIS A 75 3.87 25.53 1.04
CA HIS A 75 4.05 26.53 0.00
C HIS A 75 2.71 26.95 -0.62
N LEU A 76 1.87 25.98 -0.99
CA LEU A 76 0.53 26.22 -1.55
C LEU A 76 -0.36 27.04 -0.62
N ILE A 77 -0.26 26.81 0.68
CA ILE A 77 -1.06 27.54 1.68
C ILE A 77 -0.55 28.96 1.88
N ARG A 78 0.75 29.22 1.75
CA ARG A 78 1.30 30.59 1.82
C ARG A 78 0.88 31.46 0.64
N LEU A 79 0.58 30.87 -0.52
CA LEU A 79 0.01 31.58 -1.66
C LEU A 79 -1.43 32.02 -1.36
N GLY A 80 -2.11 31.37 -0.41
CA GLY A 80 -3.42 31.78 0.10
C GLY A 80 -3.33 32.96 1.08
N ASN A 81 -4.26 33.91 0.95
CA ASN A 81 -4.26 35.20 1.65
C ASN A 81 -4.48 35.14 3.19
N ASP A 82 -4.60 33.94 3.80
CA ASP A 82 -5.04 33.74 5.20
C ASP A 82 -4.11 32.76 5.96
N SER A 83 -2.86 33.18 6.20
CA SER A 83 -1.73 32.29 6.55
C SER A 83 -1.91 31.49 7.85
N ASN A 84 -2.57 32.03 8.88
CA ASN A 84 -2.74 31.30 10.15
C ASN A 84 -3.80 30.19 10.06
N ARG A 85 -4.92 30.45 9.38
CA ARG A 85 -5.99 29.45 9.22
C ARG A 85 -5.55 28.31 8.31
N GLY A 86 -4.81 28.64 7.25
CA GLY A 86 -4.25 27.64 6.35
C GLY A 86 -3.29 26.68 7.05
N GLN A 87 -2.38 27.15 7.90
CA GLN A 87 -1.45 26.28 8.63
C GLN A 87 -2.17 25.30 9.57
N VAL A 88 -3.20 25.78 10.29
CA VAL A 88 -4.03 24.90 11.11
C VAL A 88 -4.76 23.88 10.24
N GLN A 89 -5.28 24.30 9.09
CA GLN A 89 -5.96 23.41 8.15
C GLN A 89 -5.03 22.33 7.57
N LEU A 90 -3.77 22.66 7.29
CA LEU A 90 -2.74 21.69 6.89
C LEU A 90 -2.59 20.61 7.96
N GLY A 91 -2.38 21.03 9.22
CA GLY A 91 -2.24 20.11 10.34
C GLY A 91 -3.49 19.24 10.53
N MET A 92 -4.69 19.79 10.34
CA MET A 92 -5.94 19.05 10.41
C MET A 92 -6.05 17.99 9.32
N TRP A 93 -5.67 18.29 8.07
CA TRP A 93 -5.69 17.31 6.99
C TRP A 93 -4.63 16.22 7.16
N LEU A 94 -3.44 16.58 7.66
CA LEU A 94 -2.39 15.63 8.03
C LEU A 94 -2.88 14.63 9.09
N ILE A 95 -3.49 15.14 10.16
CA ILE A 95 -4.08 14.30 11.21
C ILE A 95 -5.23 13.46 10.65
N ALA A 96 -6.09 14.03 9.80
CA ALA A 96 -7.19 13.31 9.18
C ALA A 96 -6.69 12.14 8.32
N GLY A 97 -5.62 12.34 7.55
CA GLY A 97 -4.97 11.29 6.76
C GLY A 97 -4.44 10.15 7.63
N LEU A 98 -3.68 10.49 8.67
CA LEU A 98 -3.14 9.53 9.63
C LEU A 98 -4.24 8.65 10.24
N PHE A 99 -5.31 9.27 10.77
CA PHE A 99 -6.41 8.53 11.40
C PHE A 99 -7.30 7.80 10.39
N ALA A 100 -7.47 8.32 9.17
CA ALA A 100 -8.21 7.62 8.13
C ALA A 100 -7.51 6.32 7.73
N PHE A 101 -6.19 6.34 7.56
CA PHE A 101 -5.40 5.15 7.27
C PHE A 101 -5.41 4.17 8.45
N ALA A 102 -5.27 4.65 9.68
CA ALA A 102 -5.41 3.81 10.88
C ALA A 102 -6.81 3.16 10.99
N LEU A 103 -7.87 3.89 10.64
CA LEU A 103 -9.23 3.37 10.63
C LEU A 103 -9.42 2.33 9.53
N LEU A 104 -8.93 2.61 8.32
CA LEU A 104 -8.99 1.66 7.21
C LEU A 104 -8.22 0.38 7.52
N GLU A 105 -7.02 0.49 8.11
CA GLU A 105 -6.25 -0.66 8.57
C GLU A 105 -7.06 -1.50 9.56
N ARG A 106 -7.68 -0.85 10.55
CA ARG A 106 -8.47 -1.53 11.57
C ARG A 106 -9.71 -2.19 10.99
N LEU A 107 -10.42 -1.53 10.08
CA LEU A 107 -11.62 -2.07 9.43
C LEU A 107 -11.28 -3.28 8.56
N LEU A 108 -10.22 -3.18 7.76
CA LEU A 108 -9.76 -4.27 6.90
C LEU A 108 -9.23 -5.45 7.71
N SER A 109 -8.46 -5.18 8.77
CA SER A 109 -7.93 -6.24 9.67
C SER A 109 -9.05 -6.93 10.44
N SER A 110 -10.04 -6.19 10.95
CA SER A 110 -11.19 -6.79 11.65
C SER A 110 -12.05 -7.68 10.75
N THR A 111 -12.11 -7.36 9.45
CA THR A 111 -12.82 -8.18 8.46
C THR A 111 -12.06 -9.47 8.17
N ALA A 112 -10.74 -9.45 8.27
CA ALA A 112 -9.91 -10.63 8.08
C ALA A 112 -9.97 -11.60 9.27
N GLU A 113 -9.86 -11.08 10.50
CA GLU A 113 -9.93 -11.92 11.72
C GLU A 113 -11.29 -12.62 11.85
N ALA A 114 -12.40 -11.93 11.52
CA ALA A 114 -13.74 -12.51 11.55
C ALA A 114 -13.95 -13.66 10.54
N ALA A 115 -13.14 -13.71 9.47
CA ALA A 115 -13.19 -14.79 8.48
C ALA A 115 -12.45 -16.04 8.94
N GLU A 116 -11.29 -15.89 9.60
CA GLU A 116 -10.49 -17.02 10.10
C GLU A 116 -11.23 -17.81 11.19
N ASP A 117 -11.94 -17.13 12.10
CA ASP A 117 -12.77 -17.77 13.13
C ASP A 117 -13.93 -18.60 12.54
N SER A 118 -14.41 -18.22 11.35
CA SER A 118 -15.52 -18.90 10.68
C SER A 118 -15.11 -20.14 9.88
N GLU A 119 -13.84 -20.24 9.48
CA GLU A 119 -13.29 -21.42 8.78
C GLU A 119 -12.74 -22.47 9.76
N SER A 120 -12.14 -22.05 10.89
CA SER A 120 -11.60 -22.97 11.91
C SER A 120 -12.67 -23.84 12.60
N SER A 121 -13.95 -23.50 12.47
CA SER A 121 -15.05 -24.29 13.05
C SER A 121 -15.63 -25.36 12.10
N GLY A 122 -15.08 -25.51 10.88
CA GLY A 122 -15.55 -26.43 9.85
C GLY A 122 -14.78 -27.75 9.67
N GLU A 123 -13.57 -27.89 10.23
CA GLU A 123 -12.71 -29.06 10.01
C GLU A 123 -12.50 -29.89 11.29
N LEU A 124 -13.53 -30.65 11.70
CA LEU A 124 -13.32 -31.80 12.58
C LEU A 124 -14.34 -32.91 12.26
N SER A 125 -14.14 -33.60 11.13
CA SER A 125 -14.67 -34.96 10.92
C SER A 125 -13.91 -35.64 9.76
N GLN A 126 -12.78 -36.27 10.08
CA GLN A 126 -12.28 -37.40 9.32
C GLN A 126 -12.15 -38.56 10.31
N GLU A 127 -13.17 -39.42 10.33
CA GLU A 127 -13.06 -40.77 10.88
C GLU A 127 -12.72 -41.68 9.70
N ASP A 128 -11.50 -42.21 9.72
CA ASP A 128 -11.04 -43.27 8.82
C ASP A 128 -11.81 -44.57 9.15
N GLU A 129 -12.62 -45.06 8.21
CA GLU A 129 -13.08 -46.45 8.20
C GLU A 129 -12.15 -47.25 7.30
N ASP A 130 -11.39 -48.21 7.87
CA ASP A 130 -11.08 -49.43 7.12
C ASP A 130 -10.82 -50.67 7.99
N SER A 131 -11.32 -51.80 7.47
CA SER A 131 -10.99 -53.22 7.73
C SER A 131 -11.51 -53.95 8.98
N ASP A 132 -12.66 -54.61 8.78
CA ASP A 132 -12.90 -56.06 8.87
C ASP A 132 -12.30 -56.96 9.98
N THR A 133 -13.18 -57.88 10.43
CA THR A 133 -12.97 -59.27 10.88
C THR A 133 -13.10 -59.59 12.39
N GLN A 134 -14.33 -60.00 12.76
CA GLN A 134 -14.69 -61.27 13.43
C GLN A 134 -14.11 -61.63 14.83
N ASN A 135 -15.08 -61.90 15.73
CA ASN A 135 -15.22 -63.11 16.58
C ASN A 135 -14.94 -63.02 18.11
N ASN A 136 -16.05 -63.13 18.87
CA ASN A 136 -16.29 -63.94 20.07
C ASN A 136 -15.43 -63.82 21.35
N ASN A 137 -16.04 -63.29 22.43
CA ASN A 137 -16.45 -64.01 23.67
C ASN A 137 -16.35 -63.16 24.96
N ASP A 138 -17.52 -62.86 25.54
CA ASP A 138 -17.88 -62.93 26.99
C ASP A 138 -17.28 -61.97 28.07
N PRO A 139 -17.93 -61.79 29.25
CA PRO A 139 -18.42 -60.48 29.68
C PRO A 139 -17.95 -60.00 31.07
N CYS A 140 -18.52 -58.86 31.53
CA CYS A 140 -18.61 -58.29 32.90
C CYS A 140 -17.73 -57.01 33.04
N ASP A 141 -18.17 -55.82 33.48
CA ASP A 141 -18.98 -55.50 34.67
C ASP A 141 -19.54 -54.05 34.66
N LYS A 142 -20.86 -53.91 34.93
CA LYS A 142 -21.56 -52.94 35.80
C LYS A 142 -21.27 -51.41 35.82
N LYS A 143 -22.40 -50.70 35.56
CA LYS A 143 -22.95 -49.47 36.20
C LYS A 143 -22.29 -48.14 35.76
N ARG A 144 -23.02 -47.07 35.39
CA ARG A 144 -24.16 -46.46 36.11
C ARG A 144 -24.77 -45.30 35.29
N GLN A 145 -26.12 -45.22 35.24
CA GLN A 145 -27.00 -44.04 35.04
C GLN A 145 -26.90 -43.26 33.71
N GLU A 146 -27.80 -43.38 32.74
CA GLU A 146 -29.27 -43.14 32.70
C GLU A 146 -29.70 -41.68 32.99
N LYS A 147 -29.99 -40.90 31.92
CA LYS A 147 -31.31 -40.29 31.60
C LYS A 147 -31.16 -39.19 30.52
N ARG A 148 -31.73 -39.41 29.32
CA ARG A 148 -33.03 -38.88 28.82
C ARG A 148 -32.97 -37.37 28.52
N LYS A 149 -33.44 -36.83 27.38
CA LYS A 149 -34.31 -37.34 26.31
C LYS A 149 -34.38 -36.29 25.17
N ASN A 150 -34.51 -36.82 23.96
CA ASN A 150 -35.41 -36.41 22.87
C ASN A 150 -35.28 -35.06 22.14
N SER A 151 -35.18 -35.23 20.81
CA SER A 151 -35.89 -34.53 19.73
C SER A 151 -35.47 -33.07 19.49
N ILE A 152 -35.16 -32.63 18.26
CA ILE A 152 -36.02 -32.67 17.08
C ILE A 152 -35.14 -32.60 15.82
N LYS A 153 -35.45 -33.48 14.87
CA LYS A 153 -34.99 -33.46 13.48
C LYS A 153 -35.61 -32.24 12.77
N ARG A 154 -34.81 -31.29 12.26
CA ARG A 154 -35.22 -30.39 11.16
C ARG A 154 -34.09 -30.23 10.16
N LYS A 155 -34.29 -30.89 9.01
CA LYS A 155 -33.76 -30.48 7.70
C LYS A 155 -34.02 -28.99 7.50
N ASN A 156 -33.01 -28.26 7.01
CA ASN A 156 -33.12 -27.43 5.82
C ASN A 156 -31.70 -26.97 5.42
N SER A 157 -31.13 -27.69 4.46
CA SER A 157 -30.01 -27.23 3.65
C SER A 157 -30.51 -26.18 2.65
N ALA A 158 -30.02 -24.95 2.76
CA ALA A 158 -30.04 -23.99 1.65
C ALA A 158 -28.60 -23.79 1.16
N PRO A 159 -28.34 -23.69 -0.16
CA PRO A 159 -26.99 -23.65 -0.69
C PRO A 159 -26.38 -22.27 -0.43
N SER A 160 -25.34 -22.21 0.39
CA SER A 160 -24.55 -21.02 0.75
C SER A 160 -23.63 -20.54 -0.39
N SER A 161 -23.73 -21.08 -1.60
CA SER A 161 -22.80 -20.84 -2.70
C SER A 161 -22.95 -19.49 -3.41
N GLN A 162 -23.89 -18.62 -3.01
CA GLN A 162 -24.14 -17.34 -3.70
C GLN A 162 -23.79 -16.08 -2.88
N LEU A 163 -23.52 -16.20 -1.57
CA LEU A 163 -23.28 -15.02 -0.72
C LEU A 163 -21.78 -14.62 -0.60
N SER A 164 -20.89 -15.37 -1.24
CA SER A 164 -19.44 -15.12 -1.23
C SER A 164 -18.97 -14.12 -2.29
N LEU A 165 -19.83 -13.72 -3.24
CA LEU A 165 -19.48 -12.79 -4.33
C LEU A 165 -19.60 -11.31 -3.96
N LEU A 166 -20.07 -10.98 -2.76
CA LEU A 166 -20.36 -9.59 -2.35
C LEU A 166 -19.29 -8.95 -1.47
N ASN A 167 -18.17 -9.63 -1.17
CA ASN A 167 -17.14 -9.06 -0.31
C ASN A 167 -15.72 -9.46 -0.76
N PRO A 168 -15.03 -8.64 -1.59
CA PRO A 168 -13.72 -8.97 -2.17
C PRO A 168 -12.55 -8.93 -1.16
N PHE A 169 -12.81 -8.74 0.14
CA PHE A 169 -11.80 -8.51 1.18
C PHE A 169 -11.77 -9.58 2.29
N HIS A 170 -12.36 -10.75 2.08
CA HIS A 170 -12.31 -11.87 3.04
C HIS A 170 -10.88 -12.44 3.18
N GLY A 171 -10.37 -12.58 4.42
CA GLY A 171 -9.18 -13.38 4.75
C GLY A 171 -7.79 -12.74 4.53
N MET A 172 -7.62 -11.43 4.72
CA MET A 172 -6.31 -10.77 4.53
C MET A 172 -5.50 -10.63 5.83
N SER A 173 -4.29 -11.17 5.89
CA SER A 173 -3.33 -10.91 6.97
C SER A 173 -3.01 -9.40 7.14
N SER A 174 -2.60 -8.98 8.34
CA SER A 174 -2.20 -7.57 8.63
C SER A 174 -1.14 -7.03 7.64
N LYS A 175 -0.20 -7.86 7.20
CA LYS A 175 0.79 -7.50 6.17
C LYS A 175 0.15 -7.23 4.81
N GLN A 176 -0.84 -8.02 4.41
CA GLN A 176 -1.61 -7.80 3.18
C GLN A 176 -2.41 -6.51 3.27
N VAL A 177 -3.08 -6.25 4.40
CA VAL A 177 -3.78 -4.98 4.65
C VAL A 177 -2.83 -3.80 4.46
N THR A 178 -1.63 -3.87 5.03
CA THR A 178 -0.62 -2.82 4.84
C THR A 178 -0.23 -2.64 3.37
N GLY A 179 -0.06 -3.74 2.62
CA GLY A 179 0.23 -3.67 1.18
C GLY A 179 -0.87 -2.95 0.39
N TYR A 180 -2.15 -3.21 0.68
CA TYR A 180 -3.26 -2.51 0.04
C TYR A 180 -3.37 -1.05 0.45
N LEU A 181 -3.10 -0.71 1.72
CA LEU A 181 -3.00 0.68 2.15
C LEU A 181 -1.86 1.40 1.43
N ASN A 182 -0.74 0.73 1.21
CA ASN A 182 0.36 1.27 0.43
C ASN A 182 -0.05 1.58 -1.01
N LEU A 183 -0.75 0.66 -1.69
CA LEU A 183 -1.31 0.90 -3.02
C LEU A 183 -2.32 2.06 -3.04
N LEU A 184 -3.13 2.20 -1.98
CA LEU A 184 -4.06 3.31 -1.86
C LEU A 184 -3.32 4.65 -1.74
N ALA A 185 -2.31 4.73 -0.87
CA ALA A 185 -1.51 5.94 -0.69
C ALA A 185 -0.76 6.31 -1.98
N ASN A 186 -0.08 5.34 -2.61
CA ASN A 186 0.55 5.51 -3.92
C ASN A 186 -0.47 5.95 -4.98
N GLY A 187 -1.69 5.41 -4.97
CA GLY A 187 -2.77 5.84 -5.86
C GLY A 187 -3.15 7.31 -5.70
N ILE A 188 -3.24 7.80 -4.46
CA ILE A 188 -3.54 9.21 -4.18
C ILE A 188 -2.35 10.09 -4.59
N ASP A 189 -1.12 9.62 -4.39
CA ASP A 189 0.09 10.35 -4.77
C ASP A 189 0.22 10.47 -6.30
N ASN A 190 0.01 9.36 -7.01
CA ASN A 190 -0.05 9.34 -8.47
C ASN A 190 -1.16 10.27 -9.00
N PHE A 191 -2.32 10.33 -8.33
CA PHE A 191 -3.37 11.32 -8.66
C PHE A 191 -2.85 12.75 -8.59
N THR A 192 -2.13 13.11 -7.51
CA THR A 192 -1.54 14.45 -7.37
C THR A 192 -0.45 14.74 -8.37
N HIS A 193 0.36 13.76 -8.75
CA HIS A 193 1.31 13.87 -9.85
C HIS A 193 0.61 14.13 -11.19
N GLY A 194 -0.48 13.41 -11.45
CA GLY A 194 -1.35 13.67 -12.60
C GLY A 194 -1.85 15.11 -12.66
N LEU A 195 -2.36 15.63 -11.53
CA LEU A 195 -2.79 17.02 -11.43
C LEU A 195 -1.63 17.99 -11.74
N ALA A 196 -0.46 17.80 -11.11
CA ALA A 196 0.70 18.67 -11.27
C ALA A 196 1.26 18.67 -12.70
N VAL A 197 1.39 17.49 -13.31
CA VAL A 197 1.79 17.33 -14.71
C VAL A 197 0.80 18.03 -15.63
N ALA A 198 -0.50 17.84 -15.43
CA ALA A 198 -1.48 18.46 -16.29
C ALA A 198 -1.56 19.98 -16.12
N GLY A 199 -1.53 20.48 -14.88
CA GLY A 199 -1.50 21.91 -14.58
C GLY A 199 -0.29 22.61 -15.20
N SER A 200 0.88 21.99 -15.17
CA SER A 200 2.10 22.53 -15.77
C SER A 200 2.06 22.57 -17.30
N PHE A 201 1.47 21.57 -17.97
CA PHE A 201 1.25 21.59 -19.42
C PHE A 201 0.21 22.63 -19.86
N LEU A 202 -0.77 22.96 -19.00
CA LEU A 202 -1.70 24.07 -19.24
C LEU A 202 -1.00 25.44 -19.16
N VAL A 203 0.07 25.56 -18.38
CA VAL A 203 0.91 26.77 -18.34
C VAL A 203 1.79 26.86 -19.59
N SER A 204 2.62 25.84 -19.87
CA SER A 204 3.37 25.73 -21.12
C SER A 204 3.98 24.33 -21.30
N THR A 205 4.27 23.94 -22.54
CA THR A 205 4.95 22.66 -22.84
C THR A 205 6.30 22.52 -22.13
N ARG A 206 7.08 23.62 -22.02
CA ARG A 206 8.38 23.58 -21.34
C ARG A 206 8.20 23.31 -19.84
N VAL A 207 7.26 23.99 -19.20
CA VAL A 207 6.98 23.80 -17.77
C VAL A 207 6.46 22.38 -17.53
N GLY A 208 5.52 21.90 -18.36
CA GLY A 208 5.03 20.52 -18.31
C GLY A 208 6.11 19.44 -18.42
N LEU A 209 7.04 19.59 -19.36
CA LEU A 209 8.16 18.65 -19.51
C LEU A 209 9.10 18.67 -18.30
N LEU A 210 9.41 19.85 -17.77
CA LEU A 210 10.26 19.98 -16.58
C LEU A 210 9.59 19.39 -15.35
N THR A 211 8.30 19.67 -15.12
CA THR A 211 7.51 19.11 -14.02
C THR A 211 7.39 17.59 -14.13
N THR A 212 7.19 17.05 -15.35
CA THR A 212 7.16 15.59 -15.56
C THR A 212 8.51 14.96 -15.23
N ALA A 213 9.62 15.56 -15.68
CA ALA A 213 10.96 15.05 -15.40
C ALA A 213 11.31 15.12 -13.91
N ALA A 214 10.92 16.21 -13.25
CA ALA A 214 11.05 16.41 -11.82
C ALA A 214 10.33 15.31 -11.03
N ILE A 215 9.04 15.11 -11.33
CA ILE A 215 8.22 14.08 -10.68
C ILE A 215 8.80 12.68 -10.92
N LEU A 216 9.18 12.37 -12.15
CA LEU A 216 9.81 11.07 -12.47
C LEU A 216 11.06 10.81 -11.65
N LEU A 217 11.86 11.84 -11.38
CA LEU A 217 13.10 11.67 -10.63
C LEU A 217 12.81 11.24 -9.19
N HIS A 218 11.73 11.77 -8.57
CA HIS A 218 11.39 11.44 -7.17
C HIS A 218 10.48 10.23 -7.04
N GLU A 219 9.72 9.91 -8.09
CA GLU A 219 8.87 8.73 -8.14
C GLU A 219 9.71 7.44 -8.16
N ILE A 220 10.87 7.44 -8.82
CA ILE A 220 11.69 6.21 -8.92
C ILE A 220 12.12 5.68 -7.54
N PRO A 221 12.73 6.49 -6.64
CA PRO A 221 13.00 6.05 -5.27
C PRO A 221 11.75 5.59 -4.51
N HIS A 222 10.63 6.29 -4.70
CA HIS A 222 9.36 6.00 -4.04
C HIS A 222 8.76 4.67 -4.50
N GLU A 223 8.71 4.39 -5.80
CA GLU A 223 8.21 3.13 -6.36
C GLU A 223 9.07 1.93 -5.93
N VAL A 224 10.38 2.12 -5.75
CA VAL A 224 11.27 1.08 -5.20
C VAL A 224 10.95 0.79 -3.73
N ALA A 225 10.64 1.82 -2.95
CA ALA A 225 10.21 1.68 -1.57
C ALA A 225 8.87 0.93 -1.47
N ASP A 226 7.89 1.38 -2.24
CA ASP A 226 6.55 0.78 -2.30
C ASP A 226 6.59 -0.68 -2.75
N PHE A 227 7.39 -0.98 -3.76
CA PHE A 227 7.55 -2.36 -4.24
C PHE A 227 8.08 -3.27 -3.13
N ALA A 228 9.01 -2.79 -2.29
CA ALA A 228 9.50 -3.55 -1.14
C ALA A 228 8.38 -3.86 -0.13
N ILE A 229 7.48 -2.90 0.11
CA ILE A 229 6.30 -3.06 0.97
C ILE A 229 5.31 -4.06 0.38
N LEU A 230 5.10 -4.05 -0.94
CA LEU A 230 4.23 -5.04 -1.62
C LEU A 230 4.81 -6.46 -1.57
N LEU A 231 6.11 -6.60 -1.79
CA LEU A 231 6.79 -7.89 -1.62
C LEU A 231 6.64 -8.40 -0.18
N ARG A 232 6.74 -7.52 0.82
CA ARG A 232 6.50 -7.86 2.23
C ARG A 232 5.07 -8.31 2.48
N ALA A 233 4.11 -7.67 1.82
CA ALA A 233 2.69 -8.02 1.87
C ALA A 233 2.36 -9.36 1.17
N GLY A 234 3.36 -10.04 0.57
CA GLY A 234 3.21 -11.34 -0.06
C GLY A 234 2.94 -11.29 -1.57
N PHE A 235 3.01 -10.11 -2.20
CA PHE A 235 2.84 -9.98 -3.64
C PHE A 235 4.04 -10.62 -4.37
N GLY A 236 3.77 -11.35 -5.45
CA GLY A 236 4.82 -11.74 -6.39
C GLY A 236 5.37 -10.51 -7.13
N ARG A 237 6.61 -10.57 -7.62
CA ARG A 237 7.26 -9.41 -8.29
C ARG A 237 6.42 -8.82 -9.44
N TRP A 238 5.80 -9.68 -10.22
CA TRP A 238 4.96 -9.25 -11.34
C TRP A 238 3.60 -8.77 -10.90
N ASP A 239 3.09 -9.26 -9.77
CA ASP A 239 1.80 -8.83 -9.23
C ASP A 239 1.95 -7.48 -8.54
N ALA A 240 3.06 -7.25 -7.83
CA ALA A 240 3.46 -5.94 -7.31
C ALA A 240 3.60 -4.90 -8.44
N ALA A 241 4.33 -5.24 -9.52
CA ALA A 241 4.49 -4.34 -10.67
C ALA A 241 3.16 -4.04 -11.38
N LYS A 242 2.28 -5.03 -11.53
CA LYS A 242 0.93 -4.80 -12.10
C LYS A 242 0.07 -3.94 -11.18
N ALA A 243 0.18 -4.12 -9.86
CA ALA A 243 -0.57 -3.34 -8.89
C ALA A 243 -0.15 -1.86 -8.91
N GLN A 244 1.15 -1.58 -8.95
CA GLN A 244 1.68 -0.21 -9.16
C GLN A 244 1.30 0.35 -10.54
N LEU A 245 1.36 -0.45 -11.61
CA LEU A 245 0.85 0.01 -12.90
C LEU A 245 -0.67 0.30 -12.86
N GLY A 246 -1.40 -0.34 -11.94
CA GLY A 246 -2.80 -0.03 -11.66
C GLY A 246 -2.97 1.38 -11.08
N THR A 247 -2.10 1.81 -10.16
CA THR A 247 -2.14 3.15 -9.56
C THR A 247 -1.85 4.25 -10.58
N ALA A 248 -1.07 3.96 -11.64
CA ALA A 248 -0.86 4.86 -12.78
C ALA A 248 -2.18 5.32 -13.44
N THR A 249 -3.22 4.48 -13.46
CA THR A 249 -4.54 4.86 -14.01
C THR A 249 -5.20 5.97 -13.20
N ILE A 250 -4.94 6.01 -11.89
CA ILE A 250 -5.40 7.06 -10.99
C ILE A 250 -4.62 8.36 -11.28
N GLY A 251 -3.33 8.27 -11.61
CA GLY A 251 -2.57 9.43 -12.08
C GLY A 251 -3.09 10.02 -13.38
N ILE A 252 -3.48 9.18 -14.35
CA ILE A 252 -4.17 9.66 -15.55
C ILE A 252 -5.50 10.34 -15.18
N ALA A 253 -6.27 9.77 -14.24
CA ALA A 253 -7.49 10.41 -13.77
C ALA A 253 -7.24 11.80 -13.16
N GLY A 254 -6.15 11.96 -12.39
CA GLY A 254 -5.70 13.26 -11.87
C GLY A 254 -5.40 14.26 -12.99
N ALA A 255 -4.65 13.83 -14.01
CA ALA A 255 -4.38 14.67 -15.17
C ALA A 255 -5.66 15.10 -15.89
N MET A 256 -6.62 14.20 -16.04
CA MET A 256 -7.93 14.50 -16.62
C MET A 256 -8.73 15.49 -15.77
N THR A 257 -8.70 15.36 -14.44
CA THR A 257 -9.35 16.31 -13.52
C THR A 257 -8.80 17.72 -13.69
N ALA A 258 -7.48 17.88 -13.79
CA ALA A 258 -6.85 19.20 -14.02
C ALA A 258 -7.18 19.80 -15.40
N LEU A 259 -7.23 18.96 -16.45
CA LEU A 259 -7.60 19.40 -17.80
C LEU A 259 -9.07 19.86 -17.87
N ILE A 260 -9.98 19.13 -17.23
CA ILE A 260 -11.42 19.45 -17.23
C ILE A 260 -11.70 20.71 -16.40
N SER A 261 -10.98 20.95 -15.31
CA SER A 261 -11.12 22.16 -14.49
C SER A 261 -10.45 23.40 -15.10
N ASN A 262 -9.99 23.34 -16.37
CA ASN A 262 -9.27 24.40 -17.07
C ASN A 262 -8.05 24.96 -16.31
N GLY A 263 -7.51 24.21 -15.36
CA GLY A 263 -6.40 24.62 -14.51
C GLY A 263 -6.70 25.77 -13.54
N SER A 264 -7.89 26.39 -13.52
CA SER A 264 -8.18 27.55 -12.65
C SER A 264 -8.25 27.14 -11.17
N ASP A 265 -8.88 26.01 -10.86
CA ASP A 265 -8.92 25.48 -9.49
C ASP A 265 -7.56 24.93 -9.02
N LEU A 266 -6.68 24.61 -9.98
CA LEU A 266 -5.29 24.20 -9.72
C LEU A 266 -4.37 25.39 -9.49
N ALA A 267 -4.53 26.46 -10.28
CA ALA A 267 -3.81 27.73 -10.12
C ALA A 267 -4.12 28.38 -8.78
N ASP A 268 -5.34 28.21 -8.27
CA ASP A 268 -5.74 28.64 -6.93
C ASP A 268 -5.28 27.67 -5.81
N GLY A 269 -4.59 26.57 -6.15
CA GLY A 269 -4.05 25.58 -5.20
C GLY A 269 -5.11 24.82 -4.39
N ARG A 270 -6.40 24.94 -4.72
CA ARG A 270 -7.51 24.51 -3.85
C ARG A 270 -7.60 22.99 -3.77
N ILE A 271 -7.36 22.29 -4.88
CA ILE A 271 -7.44 20.82 -4.94
C ILE A 271 -6.24 20.17 -4.25
N THR A 272 -5.03 20.70 -4.44
CA THR A 272 -3.81 20.12 -3.89
C THR A 272 -3.59 20.45 -2.40
N SER A 273 -4.13 21.58 -1.92
CA SER A 273 -3.94 22.08 -0.54
C SER A 273 -4.37 21.12 0.57
N TRP A 274 -5.35 20.25 0.33
CA TRP A 274 -5.79 19.26 1.31
C TRP A 274 -5.32 17.84 1.01
N ILE A 275 -5.14 17.49 -0.27
CA ILE A 275 -4.74 16.15 -0.69
C ILE A 275 -3.32 15.85 -0.21
N LEU A 276 -2.36 16.75 -0.47
CA LEU A 276 -0.95 16.53 -0.09
C LEU A 276 -0.77 16.27 1.41
N PRO A 277 -1.27 17.12 2.34
CA PRO A 277 -1.13 16.82 3.77
C PRO A 277 -1.90 15.57 4.17
N PHE A 278 -3.07 15.29 3.58
CA PHE A 278 -3.80 14.05 3.83
C PHE A 278 -3.00 12.80 3.43
N THR A 279 -2.41 12.77 2.23
CA THR A 279 -1.55 11.69 1.75
C THR A 279 -0.31 11.53 2.64
N ALA A 280 0.34 12.64 3.01
CA ALA A 280 1.46 12.64 3.93
C ALA A 280 1.12 11.99 5.27
N GLY A 281 -0.11 12.18 5.77
CA GLY A 281 -0.61 11.54 6.99
C GLY A 281 -0.75 10.03 6.82
N GLY A 282 -1.25 9.58 5.66
CA GLY A 282 -1.35 8.17 5.31
C GLY A 282 0.03 7.49 5.21
N PHE A 283 0.98 8.09 4.50
CA PHE A 283 2.35 7.58 4.43
C PHE A 283 3.06 7.56 5.79
N LEU A 284 2.81 8.57 6.64
CA LEU A 284 3.34 8.58 8.00
C LEU A 284 2.79 7.42 8.83
N HIS A 285 1.50 7.09 8.68
CA HIS A 285 0.89 5.91 9.30
C HIS A 285 1.56 4.63 8.82
N ILE A 286 1.68 4.44 7.51
CA ILE A 286 2.34 3.26 6.93
C ILE A 286 3.77 3.16 7.47
N ALA A 287 4.59 4.18 7.29
CA ALA A 287 5.99 4.15 7.70
C ALA A 287 6.16 3.87 9.21
N LEU A 288 5.53 4.69 10.07
CA LEU A 288 5.80 4.66 11.50
C LEU A 288 5.02 3.61 12.28
N VAL A 289 3.79 3.28 11.86
CA VAL A 289 2.91 2.37 12.61
C VAL A 289 3.00 0.95 12.06
N THR A 290 3.16 0.79 10.74
CA THR A 290 3.10 -0.54 10.13
C THR A 290 4.48 -1.14 9.84
N VAL A 291 5.49 -0.33 9.51
CA VAL A 291 6.80 -0.84 9.06
C VAL A 291 7.93 -0.67 10.08
N VAL A 292 8.05 0.51 10.69
CA VAL A 292 9.11 0.78 11.69
C VAL A 292 9.13 -0.21 12.86
N PRO A 293 7.99 -0.63 13.45
CA PRO A 293 8.02 -1.55 14.58
C PRO A 293 8.75 -2.86 14.27
N GLU A 294 8.56 -3.41 13.06
CA GLU A 294 9.25 -4.62 12.61
C GLU A 294 10.77 -4.43 12.48
N LEU A 295 11.22 -3.25 12.04
CA LEU A 295 12.64 -2.92 11.98
C LEU A 295 13.26 -2.81 13.38
N LEU A 296 12.49 -2.33 14.36
CA LEU A 296 12.93 -2.20 15.75
C LEU A 296 13.03 -3.54 16.49
N GLU A 297 12.44 -4.62 15.98
CA GLU A 297 12.56 -5.98 16.53
C GLU A 297 13.93 -6.63 16.23
N GLU A 298 14.80 -6.00 15.44
CA GLU A 298 16.12 -6.53 15.12
C GLU A 298 17.06 -6.56 16.34
N SER A 299 17.40 -7.77 16.79
CA SER A 299 18.22 -8.00 17.98
C SER A 299 19.72 -7.90 17.73
N HIS A 300 20.19 -8.10 16.49
CA HIS A 300 21.62 -8.10 16.19
C HIS A 300 22.16 -6.67 15.96
N PRO A 301 23.12 -6.17 16.75
CA PRO A 301 23.50 -4.75 16.75
C PRO A 301 24.10 -4.29 15.41
N LYS A 302 24.86 -5.16 14.72
CA LYS A 302 25.38 -4.82 13.38
C LYS A 302 24.27 -4.70 12.33
N GLN A 303 23.22 -5.52 12.42
CA GLN A 303 22.12 -5.47 11.48
C GLN A 303 21.24 -4.26 11.75
N SER A 304 20.95 -3.98 13.02
CA SER A 304 20.25 -2.75 13.43
C SER A 304 20.98 -1.49 12.94
N PHE A 305 22.30 -1.43 13.05
CA PHE A 305 23.10 -0.31 12.52
C PHE A 305 23.01 -0.20 10.99
N LEU A 306 23.08 -1.32 10.26
CA LEU A 306 22.92 -1.32 8.81
C LEU A 306 21.51 -0.92 8.38
N GLN A 307 20.46 -1.37 9.08
CA GLN A 307 19.08 -0.95 8.83
C GLN A 307 18.95 0.56 9.00
N PHE A 308 19.49 1.13 10.09
CA PHE A 308 19.52 2.57 10.29
C PHE A 308 20.23 3.31 9.15
N LEU A 309 21.38 2.82 8.68
CA LEU A 309 22.06 3.41 7.53
C LEU A 309 21.22 3.35 6.25
N PHE A 310 20.45 2.28 6.04
CA PHE A 310 19.55 2.16 4.90
C PHE A 310 18.33 3.09 5.02
N VAL A 311 17.79 3.32 6.23
CA VAL A 311 16.78 4.38 6.47
C VAL A 311 17.36 5.74 6.08
N LEU A 312 18.57 6.08 6.54
CA LEU A 312 19.24 7.33 6.15
C LEU A 312 19.50 7.41 4.65
N ALA A 313 19.89 6.30 4.02
CA ALA A 313 20.09 6.25 2.58
C ALA A 313 18.79 6.52 1.81
N GLY A 314 17.66 6.00 2.28
CA GLY A 314 16.33 6.30 1.72
C GLY A 314 15.99 7.78 1.83
N ILE A 315 16.17 8.38 3.02
CA ILE A 315 15.94 9.82 3.24
C ILE A 315 16.84 10.66 2.32
N VAL A 316 18.13 10.32 2.23
CA VAL A 316 19.10 11.04 1.39
C VAL A 316 18.76 10.87 -0.08
N ALA A 317 18.28 9.70 -0.52
CA ALA A 317 17.85 9.49 -1.89
C ALA A 317 16.71 10.44 -2.25
N THR A 318 15.66 10.50 -1.44
CA THR A 318 14.54 11.43 -1.66
C THR A 318 15.00 12.89 -1.59
N ALA A 319 15.81 13.25 -0.59
CA ALA A 319 16.35 14.60 -0.43
C ALA A 319 17.21 15.05 -1.63
N SER A 320 18.07 14.16 -2.13
CA SER A 320 18.96 14.45 -3.26
C SER A 320 18.16 14.77 -4.51
N VAL A 321 17.05 14.05 -4.70
CA VAL A 321 16.15 14.32 -5.81
C VAL A 321 15.47 15.68 -5.65
N SER A 322 14.90 15.98 -4.48
CA SER A 322 14.27 17.29 -4.24
C SER A 322 15.25 18.44 -4.50
N LEU A 323 16.51 18.30 -4.06
CA LEU A 323 17.57 19.31 -4.28
C LEU A 323 18.03 19.45 -5.74
N ILE A 324 17.85 18.43 -6.58
CA ILE A 324 18.20 18.50 -8.01
C ILE A 324 17.07 19.16 -8.81
N VAL A 325 15.85 19.02 -8.32
CA VAL A 325 14.62 19.46 -8.98
C VAL A 325 14.28 20.93 -8.66
N ASP A 326 14.57 21.38 -7.43
CA ASP A 326 14.42 22.76 -6.96
C ASP A 326 15.52 23.72 -7.46
#